data_AF-A0A821TXY9-F1
#
_entry.id   AF-A0A821TXY9-F1
#
_cell.length_a   1.000
_cell.length_b   1.000
_cell.length_c   1.000
_cell.angle_alpha   90.00
_cell.angle_beta   90.00
_cell.angle_gamma   90.00
#
_symmetry.space_group_name_H-M   'P 1'
#
loop_
_entity.id
_entity.type
_entity.pdbx_description
1 polymer ?
#
loop_
_entity_poly.entity_id
_entity_poly.type
_entity_poly.pdbx_seq_one_letter_code
_entity_poly.pdbx_strand_id
1 'polypeptide(L)'
;MTEDNNNTTTNNNSEQCSIFSEQDKELATKAKQEYEGGQYDVCLKTLQKILESCPDDPKVLFNIALAEYAMSSFQKTDTFKTQLNKIAEKVILIYFIIIFKV
;
A
#
# COMPACT_ATOMS: atom_id res chain seq x y z
N MET A 1 -35.56 16.83 -4.79
CA MET A 1 -34.59 16.30 -3.81
C MET A 1 -34.08 15.02 -4.42
N THR A 2 -32.88 15.08 -4.98
CA THR A 2 -32.26 14.01 -5.77
C THR A 2 -31.82 12.88 -4.84
N GLU A 3 -32.34 11.67 -5.08
CA GLU A 3 -31.77 10.43 -4.57
C GLU A 3 -30.67 9.98 -5.53
N ASP A 4 -29.42 10.21 -5.15
CA ASP A 4 -28.26 9.57 -5.80
C ASP A 4 -27.88 8.34 -4.98
N ASN A 5 -28.49 7.21 -5.33
CA ASN A 5 -28.17 5.89 -4.80
C ASN A 5 -27.13 5.24 -5.72
N ASN A 6 -25.85 5.31 -5.35
CA ASN A 6 -24.78 4.51 -5.95
C ASN A 6 -23.94 3.85 -4.84
N ASN A 7 -24.54 2.86 -4.18
CA ASN A 7 -23.76 1.81 -3.52
C ASN A 7 -23.23 0.85 -4.59
N THR A 8 -22.02 1.12 -5.07
CA THR A 8 -21.23 0.13 -5.80
C THR A 8 -20.42 -0.68 -4.80
N THR A 9 -21.01 -1.78 -4.35
CA THR A 9 -20.30 -2.93 -3.81
C THR A 9 -19.15 -3.29 -4.75
N THR A 10 -17.92 -2.98 -4.33
CA THR A 10 -16.73 -3.59 -4.90
C THR A 10 -16.13 -4.49 -3.83
N ASN A 11 -16.67 -5.71 -3.75
CA ASN A 11 -16.00 -6.85 -3.12
C ASN A 11 -14.63 -7.01 -3.78
N ASN A 12 -13.56 -6.88 -3.00
CA ASN A 12 -12.25 -7.41 -3.36
C ASN A 12 -11.59 -7.94 -2.10
N ASN A 13 -11.38 -9.25 -2.08
CA ASN A 13 -10.80 -10.05 -1.00
C ASN A 13 -9.33 -9.65 -0.72
N SER A 14 -9.13 -8.53 -0.03
CA SER A 14 -7.87 -8.12 0.61
C SER A 14 -7.95 -8.13 2.14
N GLU A 15 -8.96 -8.80 2.70
CA GLU A 15 -9.32 -8.75 4.13
C GLU A 15 -8.51 -9.68 5.04
N GLN A 16 -7.21 -9.86 4.79
CA GLN A 16 -6.34 -10.59 5.71
C GLN A 16 -5.06 -9.81 6.06
N CYS A 17 -5.22 -8.50 6.27
CA CYS A 17 -4.67 -7.88 7.47
C CYS A 17 -5.89 -7.43 8.27
N SER A 18 -6.35 -8.29 9.18
CA SER A 18 -7.64 -8.14 9.83
C SER A 18 -7.68 -6.80 10.58
N ILE A 19 -8.65 -5.96 10.21
CA ILE A 19 -8.97 -4.66 10.82
C ILE A 19 -8.00 -3.55 10.38
N PHE A 20 -8.41 -2.77 9.37
CA PHE A 20 -8.00 -1.36 9.29
C PHE A 20 -8.40 -0.69 10.60
N SER A 21 -7.53 -0.72 11.61
CA SER A 21 -7.79 0.04 12.82
C SER A 21 -7.95 1.50 12.38
N GLU A 22 -8.79 2.27 13.06
CA GLU A 22 -8.92 3.71 12.76
C GLU A 22 -7.53 4.39 12.77
N GLN A 23 -6.63 3.86 13.60
CA GLN A 23 -5.22 4.21 13.66
C GLN A 23 -4.47 3.99 12.33
N ASP A 24 -4.62 2.85 11.65
CA ASP A 24 -3.93 2.60 10.38
C ASP A 24 -4.46 3.49 9.25
N LYS A 25 -5.76 3.82 9.28
CA LYS A 25 -6.36 4.78 8.33
C LYS A 25 -5.84 6.20 8.56
N GLU A 26 -5.72 6.61 9.80
CA GLU A 26 -5.14 7.90 10.17
C GLU A 26 -3.66 7.96 9.76
N LEU A 27 -2.88 6.91 10.05
CA LEU A 27 -1.49 6.79 9.61
C LEU A 27 -1.37 6.82 8.08
N ALA A 28 -2.25 6.16 7.34
CA ALA A 28 -2.25 6.19 5.89
C ALA A 28 -2.56 7.60 5.34
N THR A 29 -3.54 8.29 5.95
CA THR A 29 -3.87 9.68 5.61
C THR A 29 -2.68 10.60 5.87
N LYS A 30 -2.00 10.41 7.01
CA LYS A 30 -0.81 11.16 7.38
C LYS A 30 0.35 10.91 6.42
N ALA A 31 0.64 9.65 6.10
CA ALA A 31 1.70 9.28 5.15
C ALA A 31 1.47 9.92 3.77
N LYS A 32 0.21 9.98 3.32
CA LYS A 32 -0.16 10.67 2.07
C LYS A 32 0.17 12.17 2.13
N GLN A 33 -0.21 12.86 3.21
CA GLN A 33 0.10 14.28 3.38
C GLN A 33 1.61 14.53 3.45
N GLU A 34 2.36 13.66 4.13
CA GLU A 34 3.82 13.72 4.21
C GLU A 34 4.46 13.55 2.81
N TYR A 35 3.97 12.60 2.01
CA TYR A 35 4.42 12.40 0.63
C TYR A 35 4.12 13.62 -0.26
N GLU A 36 2.89 14.14 -0.20
CA GLU A 36 2.48 15.33 -0.98
C GLU A 36 3.25 16.59 -0.55
N GLY A 37 3.65 16.67 0.72
CA GLY A 37 4.50 17.71 1.26
C GLY A 37 6.00 17.53 0.98
N GLY A 38 6.41 16.49 0.25
CA GLY A 38 7.81 16.18 -0.06
C GLY A 38 8.64 15.67 1.14
N GLN A 39 7.99 15.37 2.26
CA GLN A 39 8.60 14.86 3.50
C GLN A 39 8.73 13.34 3.42
N TYR A 40 9.51 12.86 2.44
CA TYR A 40 9.59 11.44 2.11
C TYR A 40 10.20 10.59 3.24
N ASP A 41 11.14 11.14 4.02
CA ASP A 41 11.74 10.45 5.16
C ASP A 41 10.73 10.21 6.29
N VAL A 42 9.86 11.18 6.55
CA VAL A 42 8.78 11.06 7.54
C VAL A 42 7.70 10.10 7.03
N CYS A 43 7.33 10.24 5.76
CA CYS A 43 6.40 9.34 5.07
C CYS A 43 6.82 7.87 5.22
N LEU A 44 8.11 7.57 4.99
CA LEU A 44 8.66 6.23 5.13
C LEU A 44 8.52 5.68 6.56
N LYS A 45 8.79 6.50 7.58
CA LYS A 45 8.60 6.09 8.99
C LYS A 45 7.14 5.82 9.31
N THR A 46 6.22 6.62 8.78
CA THR A 46 4.78 6.42 8.96
C THR A 46 4.31 5.13 8.28
N LEU A 47 4.77 4.86 7.05
CA LEU A 47 4.46 3.62 6.33
C LEU A 47 5.06 2.38 6.99
N GLN A 48 6.26 2.46 7.58
CA GLN A 48 6.86 1.37 8.35
C GLN A 48 6.00 0.97 9.55
N LYS A 49 5.36 1.92 10.24
CA LYS A 49 4.43 1.62 11.34
C LYS A 49 3.19 0.86 10.86
N ILE A 50 2.67 1.19 9.67
CA ILE A 50 1.56 0.44 9.07
C ILE A 50 2.02 -0.97 8.69
N LEU A 51 3.26 -1.11 8.23
CA LEU A 51 3.87 -2.40 7.89
C LEU A 51 4.09 -3.28 9.14
N GLU A 52 4.31 -2.72 10.33
CA GLU A 52 4.38 -3.49 11.58
C GLU A 52 3.05 -4.22 11.88
N SER A 53 1.92 -3.56 11.61
CA SER A 53 0.58 -4.15 11.72
C SER A 53 0.26 -5.10 10.55
N CYS A 54 0.75 -4.77 9.35
CA CYS A 54 0.47 -5.50 8.11
C CYS A 54 1.75 -5.78 7.29
N PRO A 55 2.60 -6.75 7.68
CA PRO A 55 3.95 -6.94 7.14
C PRO A 55 4.06 -7.26 5.65
N ASP A 56 2.98 -7.74 5.04
CA ASP A 56 2.93 -8.19 3.66
C ASP A 56 1.86 -7.48 2.82
N ASP A 57 1.33 -6.34 3.28
CA ASP A 57 0.38 -5.57 2.46
C ASP A 57 1.10 -5.00 1.22
N PRO A 58 0.76 -5.49 0.00
CA PRO A 58 1.40 -5.03 -1.22
C PRO A 58 1.20 -3.54 -1.48
N LYS A 59 0.12 -2.92 -0.96
CA LYS A 59 -0.14 -1.48 -1.10
C LYS A 59 0.84 -0.66 -0.27
N VAL A 60 1.09 -1.06 0.97
CA VAL A 60 2.04 -0.39 1.87
C VAL A 60 3.46 -0.54 1.33
N LEU A 61 3.83 -1.75 0.90
CA LEU A 61 5.13 -2.01 0.27
C LEU A 61 5.34 -1.19 -1.01
N PHE A 62 4.30 -1.04 -1.84
CA PHE A 62 4.34 -0.19 -3.02
C PHE A 62 4.55 1.29 -2.66
N ASN A 63 3.80 1.80 -1.67
CA ASN A 63 3.93 3.18 -1.23
C ASN A 63 5.31 3.48 -0.65
N ILE A 64 5.93 2.52 0.06
CA ILE A 64 7.31 2.63 0.54
C ILE A 64 8.28 2.73 -0.64
N ALA A 65 8.20 1.80 -1.61
CA ALA A 65 9.04 1.83 -2.79
C ALA A 65 8.91 3.15 -3.57
N LEU A 66 7.68 3.68 -3.67
CA LEU A 66 7.41 4.94 -4.33
C LEU A 66 8.00 6.14 -3.56
N ALA A 67 7.88 6.16 -2.24
CA ALA A 67 8.47 7.20 -1.38
C ALA A 67 10.00 7.17 -1.43
N GLU A 68 10.64 5.99 -1.43
CA GLU A 68 12.10 5.86 -1.62
C GLU A 68 12.54 6.34 -3.01
N TYR A 69 11.75 6.04 -4.04
CA TYR A 69 12.04 6.48 -5.40
C TYR A 69 11.93 8.00 -5.53
N ALA A 70 10.88 8.61 -4.97
CA ALA A 70 10.70 10.06 -4.92
C ALA A 70 11.80 10.76 -4.10
N MET A 71 12.18 10.19 -2.95
CA MET A 71 13.28 10.69 -2.11
C MET A 71 14.63 10.69 -2.86
N SER A 72 14.83 9.73 -3.76
CA SER A 72 16.01 9.67 -4.63
C SER A 72 15.95 10.62 -5.83
N SER A 73 14.98 11.54 -5.88
CA SER A 73 14.71 12.39 -7.05
C SER A 73 14.55 11.57 -8.34
N PHE A 74 13.88 10.41 -8.23
CA PHE A 74 13.64 9.49 -9.34
C PHE A 74 14.91 8.92 -10.01
N GLN A 75 16.05 8.93 -9.31
CA GLN A 75 17.31 8.41 -9.86
C GLN A 75 17.47 6.89 -9.68
N LYS A 76 16.84 6.30 -8.66
CA LYS A 76 16.98 4.86 -8.34
C LYS A 76 15.96 3.99 -9.07
N THR A 77 15.82 4.19 -10.39
CA THR A 77 14.78 3.52 -11.19
C THR A 77 14.93 2.00 -11.23
N ASP A 78 16.16 1.47 -11.29
CA ASP A 78 16.39 0.01 -11.32
C ASP A 78 16.06 -0.65 -9.98
N THR A 79 16.39 0.02 -8.87
CA THR A 79 15.99 -0.41 -7.52
C THR A 79 14.48 -0.43 -7.39
N PHE A 80 13.80 0.63 -7.85
CA PHE A 80 12.35 0.73 -7.83
C PHE A 80 11.68 -0.37 -8.69
N LYS A 81 12.16 -0.61 -9.92
CA LYS A 81 11.69 -1.72 -10.77
C LYS A 81 11.86 -3.08 -10.08
N THR A 82 12.99 -3.29 -9.41
CA THR A 82 13.25 -4.54 -8.69
C THR A 82 12.28 -4.73 -7.52
N GLN A 83 11.99 -3.67 -6.76
CA GLN A 83 10.99 -3.70 -5.68
C GLN A 83 9.59 -3.98 -6.23
N LEU A 84 9.20 -3.34 -7.34
CA LEU A 84 7.91 -3.57 -7.99
C LEU A 84 7.75 -5.01 -8.48
N ASN A 85 8.78 -5.59 -9.11
CA ASN A 85 8.72 -6.98 -9.55
C ASN A 85 8.50 -7.93 -8.38
N LYS A 86 9.19 -7.72 -7.25
CA LYS A 86 8.99 -8.52 -6.03
C LYS A 86 7.57 -8.40 -5.46
N ILE A 87 7.02 -7.18 -5.44
CA ILE A 87 5.64 -6.95 -4.98
C ILE A 87 4.65 -7.66 -5.93
N ALA A 88 4.84 -7.54 -7.24
CA ALA A 88 4.00 -8.18 -8.24
C ALA A 88 4.05 -9.72 -8.13
N GLU A 89 5.24 -10.31 -7.94
CA GLU A 89 5.40 -11.74 -7.69
C GLU A 89 4.63 -12.19 -6.44
N LYS A 90 4.74 -11.44 -5.32
CA LYS A 90 3.98 -11.73 -4.10
C LYS A 90 2.47 -11.71 -4.34
N VAL A 91 1.97 -10.70 -5.06
CA VAL A 91 0.53 -10.60 -5.39
C VAL A 91 0.08 -11.77 -6.26
N ILE A 92 0.85 -12.15 -7.28
CA ILE A 92 0.57 -13.30 -8.15
C ILE A 92 0.56 -14.61 -7.36
N LEU A 93 1.52 -14.81 -6.44
CA LEU A 93 1.57 -16.00 -5.58
C LEU A 93 0.37 -16.08 -4.63
N ILE A 94 -0.09 -14.96 -4.06
CA ILE A 94 -1.28 -14.93 -3.20
C ILE A 94 -2.52 -15.36 -4.00
N TYR A 95 -2.74 -14.83 -5.19
CA TYR A 95 -3.86 -15.25 -6.05
C TYR A 95 -3.74 -16.73 -6.47
N PHE A 96 -2.52 -17.20 -6.76
CA PHE A 96 -2.29 -18.59 -7.09
C PHE A 96 -2.62 -19.54 -5.92
N ILE A 97 -2.21 -19.22 -4.69
CA ILE A 97 -2.53 -20.03 -3.52
C ILE A 97 -4.05 -20.05 -3.26
N ILE A 98 -4.74 -18.91 -3.39
CA ILE A 98 -6.19 -18.84 -3.17
C ILE A 98 -6.95 -19.65 -4.23
N ILE A 99 -6.55 -19.56 -5.51
CA ILE A 99 -7.23 -20.26 -6.61
C ILE A 99 -6.95 -21.77 -6.58
N PHE A 100 -5.71 -22.19 -6.26
CA PHE A 100 -5.30 -23.60 -6.31
C PHE A 100 -5.44 -24.35 -4.98
N LYS A 101 -5.85 -23.68 -3.90
CA LYS A 101 -6.08 -24.30 -2.58
C LYS A 101 -7.56 -24.46 -2.21
N VAL A 102 -8.47 -24.33 -3.17
CA VAL A 102 -9.90 -24.72 -3.07
C VAL A 102 -10.12 -26.09 -3.70
#